data_AF-A0A433A347-F1
#
_entry.id   AF-A0A433A347-F1
#
_cell.length_a   1.000
_cell.length_b   1.000
_cell.length_c   1.000
_cell.angle_alpha   90.00
_cell.angle_beta   90.00
_cell.angle_gamma   90.00
#
_symmetry.space_group_name_H-M   'P 1'
#
loop_
_entity.id
_entity.type
_entity.pdbx_description
1 polymer ?
#
loop_
_entity_poly.entity_id
_entity_poly.type
_entity_poly.pdbx_seq_one_letter_code
_entity_poly.pdbx_strand_id
1 'polypeptide(L)'
;MDTLYRKANTLLDIWVELGFADAELAELPGVQLSPRGTSEWARRRMQRVLDELDRLIEYERQEKQRLSAEIEDLLFSIDDTCTQLGQRIENVTSLAAIPETIERSHPMKRYLRKLNDELLEELNRRRTNVRTWLDAIKSYAAEIYEVHEMPPFEAYENDLTWATVQSVFVKYNALHTIVTTRRQTFENAAAKLRFYWHALRHQTSDSIDEALAELFSQYPPDIPPSLPADDIPPSLPADDIPPNLPADDIPVPQYYRHPLPSLLSLTPSCLDLLNEKLATLEEDYRDRLAKRDRYQKGILLLWGELEVPVEERTVQMVDSFDLVYLEQVGFVIADRNNTHLEMR
;
A
#
# COMPACT_ATOMS: atom_id res chain seq x y z
N MET A 1 -28.42 42.55 -7.50
CA MET A 1 -29.38 43.33 -8.31
C MET A 1 -29.78 44.65 -7.62
N ASP A 2 -30.24 44.63 -6.37
CA ASP A 2 -30.73 45.82 -5.64
C ASP A 2 -29.72 46.94 -5.42
N THR A 3 -28.42 46.63 -5.34
CA THR A 3 -27.34 47.62 -5.15
C THR A 3 -26.98 48.34 -6.44
N LEU A 4 -27.04 47.63 -7.57
CA LEU A 4 -26.82 48.19 -8.91
C LEU A 4 -28.01 49.04 -9.33
N TYR A 5 -29.23 48.58 -9.00
CA TYR A 5 -30.47 49.34 -9.21
C TYR A 5 -30.50 50.62 -8.35
N ARG A 6 -30.12 50.55 -7.07
CA ARG A 6 -29.96 51.75 -6.23
C ARG A 6 -28.90 52.70 -6.77
N LYS A 7 -27.73 52.20 -7.17
CA LYS A 7 -26.66 53.03 -7.74
C LYS A 7 -27.07 53.66 -9.09
N ALA A 8 -27.79 52.93 -9.93
CA ALA A 8 -28.36 53.44 -11.17
C ALA A 8 -29.41 54.53 -10.90
N ASN A 9 -30.29 54.33 -9.91
CA ASN A 9 -31.23 55.36 -9.49
C ASN A 9 -30.53 56.57 -8.86
N THR A 10 -29.45 56.37 -8.10
CA THR A 10 -28.66 57.49 -7.54
C THR A 10 -27.97 58.27 -8.66
N LEU A 11 -27.50 57.60 -9.72
CA LEU A 11 -26.97 58.24 -10.93
C LEU A 11 -28.06 58.99 -11.69
N LEU A 12 -29.29 58.45 -11.73
CA LEU A 12 -30.46 59.08 -12.32
C LEU A 12 -30.88 60.32 -11.52
N ASP A 13 -30.86 60.26 -10.19
CA ASP A 13 -31.13 61.38 -9.30
C ASP A 13 -30.08 62.48 -9.48
N ILE A 14 -28.80 62.12 -9.59
CA ILE A 14 -27.72 63.05 -9.91
C ILE A 14 -27.89 63.64 -11.32
N TRP A 15 -28.42 62.89 -12.29
CA TRP A 15 -28.76 63.38 -13.64
C TRP A 15 -29.89 64.42 -13.63
N VAL A 16 -30.92 64.21 -12.81
CA VAL A 16 -32.02 65.15 -12.59
C VAL A 16 -31.52 66.41 -11.87
N GLU A 17 -30.74 66.25 -10.80
CA GLU A 17 -30.15 67.37 -10.02
C GLU A 17 -29.18 68.24 -10.85
N LEU A 18 -28.50 67.66 -11.85
CA LEU A 18 -27.57 68.37 -12.74
C LEU A 18 -28.27 69.02 -13.96
N GLY A 19 -29.60 68.91 -14.09
CA GLY A 19 -30.38 69.54 -15.15
C GLY A 19 -30.23 68.89 -16.53
N PHE A 20 -29.86 67.60 -16.58
CA PHE A 20 -29.76 66.84 -17.84
C PHE A 20 -31.03 66.08 -18.19
N ALA A 21 -31.98 65.94 -17.25
CA ALA A 21 -33.26 65.29 -17.45
C ALA A 21 -34.39 66.31 -17.71
N ASP A 22 -34.20 67.21 -18.67
CA ASP A 22 -35.27 68.09 -19.17
C ASP A 22 -35.58 67.73 -20.62
N ALA A 23 -36.49 66.77 -20.79
CA ALA A 23 -37.18 66.57 -22.06
C ALA A 23 -38.63 66.08 -21.91
N GLU A 24 -39.02 65.40 -20.82
CA GLU A 24 -40.38 64.85 -20.66
C GLU A 24 -41.22 65.47 -19.54
N LEU A 25 -40.70 66.42 -18.75
CA LEU A 25 -41.46 67.09 -17.68
C LEU A 25 -41.82 68.56 -17.99
N ALA A 26 -41.56 69.03 -19.21
CA ALA A 26 -41.78 70.42 -19.64
C ALA A 26 -43.22 70.74 -20.11
N GLU A 27 -44.26 70.07 -19.59
CA GLU A 27 -45.66 70.39 -19.89
C GLU A 27 -46.41 71.10 -18.74
N LEU A 28 -45.70 71.87 -17.90
CA LEU A 28 -46.34 72.77 -16.94
C LEU A 28 -45.99 74.23 -17.23
N PRO A 29 -46.97 75.10 -17.52
CA PRO A 29 -46.72 76.50 -17.84
C PRO A 29 -46.45 77.28 -16.55
N GLY A 30 -45.22 77.76 -16.36
CA GLY A 30 -44.93 78.75 -15.32
C GLY A 30 -43.53 78.77 -14.68
N VAL A 31 -42.59 77.93 -15.12
CA VAL A 31 -41.23 77.96 -14.54
C VAL A 31 -40.26 78.61 -15.54
N GLN A 32 -39.72 79.77 -15.16
CA GLN A 32 -38.61 80.39 -15.87
C GLN A 32 -37.36 79.52 -15.70
N LEU A 33 -36.95 78.84 -16.77
CA LEU A 33 -35.63 78.23 -16.90
C LEU A 33 -34.58 79.35 -16.86
N SER A 34 -33.84 79.45 -15.77
CA SER A 34 -32.68 80.32 -15.68
C SER A 34 -31.55 79.75 -16.54
N PRO A 35 -31.05 80.47 -17.55
CA PRO A 35 -29.93 80.03 -18.35
C PRO A 35 -28.63 80.60 -17.78
N ARG A 36 -27.59 79.75 -17.74
CA ARG A 36 -26.14 80.04 -17.59
C ARG A 36 -25.54 79.79 -16.20
N GLY A 37 -24.64 78.79 -16.17
CA GLY A 37 -23.57 78.68 -15.18
C GLY A 37 -23.11 77.26 -14.87
N THR A 38 -23.96 76.25 -15.06
CA THR A 38 -23.78 74.89 -14.50
C THR A 38 -23.30 73.83 -15.50
N SER A 39 -23.24 74.12 -16.80
CA SER A 39 -23.05 73.10 -17.85
C SER A 39 -21.63 72.53 -17.97
N GLU A 40 -20.57 73.32 -17.83
CA GLU A 40 -19.19 72.80 -17.95
C GLU A 40 -18.73 72.03 -16.72
N TRP A 41 -19.07 72.49 -15.52
CA TRP A 41 -18.73 71.79 -14.28
C TRP A 41 -19.47 70.46 -14.19
N ALA A 42 -20.77 70.44 -14.48
CA ALA A 42 -21.57 69.22 -14.51
C ALA A 42 -21.08 68.25 -15.60
N ARG A 43 -20.77 68.74 -16.80
CA ARG A 43 -20.18 67.94 -17.89
C ARG A 43 -18.83 67.35 -17.51
N ARG A 44 -17.93 68.11 -16.86
CA ARG A 44 -16.63 67.60 -16.37
C ARG A 44 -16.82 66.56 -15.26
N ARG A 45 -17.80 66.75 -14.37
CA ARG A 45 -18.14 65.78 -13.31
C ARG A 45 -18.67 64.48 -13.90
N MET A 46 -19.56 64.57 -14.88
CA MET A 46 -20.11 63.42 -15.61
C MET A 46 -19.04 62.71 -16.43
N GLN A 47 -18.17 63.45 -17.12
CA GLN A 47 -17.07 62.85 -17.87
C GLN A 47 -16.19 61.99 -16.95
N ARG A 48 -15.85 62.48 -15.75
CA ARG A 48 -15.09 61.67 -14.77
C ARG A 48 -15.83 60.40 -14.32
N VAL A 49 -17.16 60.47 -14.20
CA VAL A 49 -17.97 59.29 -13.84
C VAL A 49 -18.01 58.29 -15.00
N LEU A 50 -18.16 58.77 -16.23
CA LEU A 50 -18.11 57.94 -17.44
C LEU A 50 -16.73 57.32 -17.62
N ASP A 51 -15.65 58.09 -17.47
CA ASP A 51 -14.27 57.60 -17.57
C ASP A 51 -14.01 56.49 -16.52
N GLU A 52 -14.54 56.64 -15.31
CA GLU A 52 -14.42 55.62 -14.25
C GLU A 52 -15.29 54.39 -14.53
N LEU A 53 -16.49 54.56 -15.10
CA LEU A 53 -17.33 53.44 -15.55
C LEU A 53 -16.69 52.69 -16.72
N ASP A 54 -16.12 53.39 -17.69
CA ASP A 54 -15.38 52.79 -18.81
C ASP A 54 -14.17 52.02 -18.30
N ARG A 55 -13.45 52.57 -17.32
CA ARG A 55 -12.35 51.87 -16.64
C ARG A 55 -12.82 50.60 -15.93
N LEU A 56 -13.95 50.64 -15.23
CA LEU A 56 -14.51 49.46 -14.55
C LEU A 56 -15.00 48.42 -15.56
N ILE A 57 -15.64 48.84 -16.66
CA ILE A 57 -16.07 47.94 -17.73
C ILE A 57 -14.86 47.24 -18.36
N GLU A 58 -13.79 47.98 -18.65
CA GLU A 58 -12.57 47.42 -19.21
C GLU A 58 -11.88 46.46 -18.22
N TYR A 59 -11.84 46.81 -16.94
CA TYR A 59 -11.36 45.90 -15.89
C TYR A 59 -12.15 44.59 -15.83
N GLU A 60 -13.49 44.65 -15.83
CA GLU A 60 -14.35 43.45 -15.83
C GLU A 60 -14.18 42.61 -17.11
N ARG A 61 -13.97 43.26 -18.27
CA ARG A 61 -13.65 42.55 -19.52
C ARG A 61 -12.33 41.78 -19.42
N GLN A 62 -11.28 42.42 -18.90
CA GLN A 62 -9.98 41.78 -18.68
C GLN A 62 -10.08 40.64 -17.68
N GLU A 63 -10.82 40.82 -16.58
CA GLU A 63 -11.03 39.78 -15.58
C GLU A 63 -11.79 38.58 -16.17
N LYS A 64 -12.83 38.83 -16.97
CA LYS A 64 -13.56 37.77 -17.69
C LYS A 64 -12.66 37.03 -18.67
N GLN A 65 -11.80 37.73 -19.41
CA GLN A 65 -10.82 37.11 -20.31
C GLN A 65 -9.79 36.26 -19.55
N ARG A 66 -9.29 36.77 -18.41
CA ARG A 66 -8.36 36.03 -17.55
C ARG A 66 -8.99 34.75 -17.01
N LEU A 67 -10.19 34.86 -16.42
CA LEU A 67 -10.95 33.73 -15.90
C LEU A 67 -11.22 32.69 -16.99
N SER A 68 -11.49 33.17 -18.21
CA SER A 68 -11.70 32.36 -19.38
C SER A 68 -10.46 31.55 -19.76
N ALA A 69 -9.29 32.20 -19.85
CA ALA A 69 -8.03 31.54 -20.15
C ALA A 69 -7.66 30.49 -19.07
N GLU A 70 -7.81 30.83 -17.79
CA GLU A 70 -7.53 29.88 -16.71
C GLU A 70 -8.45 28.65 -16.71
N ILE A 71 -9.71 28.81 -17.14
CA ILE A 71 -10.62 27.68 -17.30
C ILE A 71 -10.19 26.80 -18.47
N GLU A 72 -9.76 27.37 -19.59
CA GLU A 72 -9.23 26.62 -20.73
C GLU A 72 -7.94 25.85 -20.36
N ASP A 73 -7.02 26.49 -19.64
CA ASP A 73 -5.81 25.83 -19.12
C ASP A 73 -6.14 24.65 -18.20
N LEU A 74 -7.13 24.80 -17.31
CA LEU A 74 -7.59 23.72 -16.44
C LEU A 74 -8.23 22.58 -17.24
N LEU A 75 -9.06 22.88 -18.24
CA LEU A 75 -9.66 21.86 -19.10
C LEU A 75 -8.60 21.09 -19.89
N PHE A 76 -7.57 21.78 -20.40
CA PHE A 76 -6.44 21.15 -21.09
C PHE A 76 -5.65 20.22 -20.16
N SER A 77 -5.35 20.68 -18.94
CA SER A 77 -4.68 19.85 -17.91
C SER A 77 -5.49 18.62 -17.52
N ILE A 78 -6.81 18.77 -17.38
CA ILE A 78 -7.72 17.66 -17.08
C ILE A 78 -7.74 16.67 -18.25
N ASP A 79 -7.84 17.14 -19.49
CA ASP A 79 -7.89 16.29 -20.68
C ASP A 79 -6.58 15.48 -20.85
N ASP A 80 -5.43 16.12 -20.66
CA ASP A 80 -4.12 15.45 -20.67
C ASP A 80 -4.03 14.39 -19.57
N THR A 81 -4.44 14.74 -18.34
CA THR A 81 -4.44 13.79 -17.20
C THR A 81 -5.41 12.62 -17.44
N CYS A 82 -6.60 12.89 -17.97
CA CYS A 82 -7.58 11.88 -18.33
C CYS A 82 -7.04 10.95 -19.43
N THR A 83 -6.36 11.50 -20.44
CA THR A 83 -5.70 10.72 -21.50
C THR A 83 -4.65 9.77 -20.92
N GLN A 84 -3.78 10.26 -20.02
CA GLN A 84 -2.79 9.43 -19.33
C GLN A 84 -3.42 8.34 -18.46
N LEU A 85 -4.58 8.62 -17.85
CA LEU A 85 -5.33 7.65 -17.02
C LEU A 85 -6.20 6.68 -17.83
N GLY A 86 -6.32 6.89 -19.16
CA GLY A 86 -7.21 6.11 -20.02
C GLY A 86 -8.71 6.39 -19.81
N GLN A 87 -9.05 7.54 -19.25
CA GLN A 87 -10.43 7.96 -19.01
C GLN A 87 -10.83 9.02 -20.03
N ARG A 88 -12.10 9.03 -20.44
CA ARG A 88 -12.64 10.14 -21.23
C ARG A 88 -13.04 11.27 -20.28
N ILE A 89 -12.71 12.51 -20.64
CA ILE A 89 -13.09 13.70 -19.86
C ILE A 89 -14.61 13.75 -19.60
N GLU A 90 -15.41 13.30 -20.56
CA GLU A 90 -16.88 13.18 -20.51
C GLU A 90 -17.39 12.27 -19.38
N ASN A 91 -16.60 11.28 -18.95
CA ASN A 91 -16.97 10.37 -17.87
C ASN A 91 -16.64 10.95 -16.49
N VAL A 92 -15.66 11.86 -16.45
CA VAL A 92 -15.11 12.43 -15.21
C VAL A 92 -15.77 13.75 -14.87
N THR A 93 -16.15 14.48 -15.91
CA THR A 93 -16.85 15.74 -15.80
C THR A 93 -18.28 15.56 -16.27
N SER A 94 -19.24 16.08 -15.53
CA SER A 94 -20.60 16.27 -16.06
C SER A 94 -20.65 17.41 -17.11
N LEU A 95 -19.56 17.66 -17.84
CA LEU A 95 -19.44 18.71 -18.87
C LEU A 95 -20.42 18.49 -20.02
N ALA A 96 -20.86 17.25 -20.29
CA ALA A 96 -21.95 16.96 -21.22
C ALA A 96 -23.30 17.57 -20.80
N ALA A 97 -23.46 17.97 -19.52
CA ALA A 97 -24.65 18.59 -18.98
C ALA A 97 -24.51 20.11 -18.76
N ILE A 98 -23.38 20.71 -19.14
CA ILE A 98 -23.16 22.15 -19.06
C ILE A 98 -23.49 22.73 -20.44
N PRO A 99 -24.63 23.42 -20.62
CA PRO A 99 -24.93 24.13 -21.85
C PRO A 99 -23.72 24.99 -22.26
N GLU A 100 -23.38 25.02 -23.56
CA GLU A 100 -22.32 25.86 -24.16
C GLU A 100 -22.42 27.35 -23.80
N THR A 101 -23.54 27.76 -23.19
CA THR A 101 -23.92 29.12 -22.83
C THR A 101 -23.80 29.45 -21.34
N ILE A 102 -23.40 28.52 -20.45
CA ILE A 102 -23.17 28.86 -19.04
C ILE A 102 -21.85 29.62 -18.91
N GLU A 103 -21.96 30.88 -18.50
CA GLU A 103 -20.85 31.82 -18.34
C GLU A 103 -19.68 31.19 -17.56
N ARG A 104 -18.49 31.25 -18.18
CA ARG A 104 -17.20 30.98 -17.54
C ARG A 104 -17.14 31.76 -16.22
N SER A 105 -17.37 31.07 -15.11
CA SER A 105 -17.62 31.67 -13.80
C SER A 105 -16.64 31.15 -12.75
N HIS A 106 -16.43 31.92 -11.69
CA HIS A 106 -15.54 31.52 -10.59
C HIS A 106 -15.94 30.19 -9.92
N PRO A 107 -17.23 29.86 -9.73
CA PRO A 107 -17.63 28.53 -9.25
C PRO A 107 -17.17 27.40 -10.16
N MET A 108 -17.28 27.56 -11.49
CA MET A 108 -16.80 26.57 -12.46
C MET A 108 -15.29 26.37 -12.34
N LYS A 109 -14.53 27.47 -12.31
CA LYS A 109 -13.07 27.42 -12.10
C LYS A 109 -12.70 26.68 -10.81
N ARG A 110 -13.43 26.93 -9.71
CA ARG A 110 -13.17 26.26 -8.43
C ARG A 110 -13.45 24.75 -8.50
N TYR A 111 -14.53 24.36 -9.17
CA TYR A 111 -14.86 22.96 -9.40
C TYR A 111 -13.80 22.26 -10.26
N LEU A 112 -13.46 22.83 -11.42
CA LEU A 112 -12.44 22.28 -12.31
C LEU A 112 -11.08 22.18 -11.64
N ARG A 113 -10.69 23.17 -10.84
CA ARG A 113 -9.45 23.09 -10.06
C ARG A 113 -9.47 21.91 -9.09
N LYS A 114 -10.53 21.75 -8.30
CA LYS A 114 -10.65 20.62 -7.36
C LYS A 114 -10.56 19.28 -8.09
N LEU A 115 -11.24 19.16 -9.23
CA LEU A 115 -11.20 17.95 -10.04
C LEU A 115 -9.81 17.68 -10.61
N ASN A 116 -9.14 18.71 -11.13
CA ASN A 116 -7.78 18.60 -11.64
C ASN A 116 -6.82 18.15 -10.53
N ASP A 117 -6.94 18.71 -9.33
CA ASP A 117 -6.13 18.32 -8.17
C ASP A 117 -6.36 16.84 -7.81
N GLU A 118 -7.62 16.38 -7.75
CA GLU A 118 -7.98 14.97 -7.50
C GLU A 118 -7.42 14.01 -8.57
N LEU A 119 -7.48 14.40 -9.85
CA LEU A 119 -6.94 13.60 -10.96
C LEU A 119 -5.41 13.55 -10.94
N LEU A 120 -4.75 14.66 -10.64
CA LEU A 120 -3.29 14.70 -10.49
C LEU A 120 -2.83 13.87 -9.29
N GLU A 121 -3.56 13.90 -8.17
CA GLU A 121 -3.31 13.01 -7.03
C GLU A 121 -3.42 11.54 -7.43
N GLU A 122 -4.47 11.18 -8.18
CA GLU A 122 -4.65 9.81 -8.69
C GLU A 122 -3.53 9.39 -9.65
N LEU A 123 -3.15 10.26 -10.58
CA LEU A 123 -2.04 10.03 -11.50
C LEU A 123 -0.73 9.79 -10.75
N ASN A 124 -0.42 10.65 -9.77
CA ASN A 124 0.78 10.52 -8.95
C ASN A 124 0.77 9.25 -8.09
N ARG A 125 -0.41 8.86 -7.57
CA ARG A 125 -0.59 7.60 -6.84
C ARG A 125 -0.29 6.41 -7.74
N ARG A 126 -0.83 6.37 -8.96
CA ARG A 126 -0.55 5.29 -9.93
C ARG A 126 0.92 5.24 -10.33
N ARG A 127 1.55 6.39 -10.61
CA ARG A 127 3.00 6.47 -10.91
C ARG A 127 3.85 5.87 -9.79
N THR A 128 3.54 6.24 -8.55
CA THR A 128 4.27 5.76 -7.37
C THR A 128 4.09 4.25 -7.20
N ASN A 129 2.86 3.75 -7.35
CA ASN A 129 2.57 2.32 -7.26
C ASN A 129 3.30 1.52 -8.34
N VAL A 130 3.20 1.93 -9.61
CA VAL A 130 3.85 1.24 -10.73
C VAL A 130 5.37 1.21 -10.55
N ARG A 131 5.99 2.33 -10.15
CA ARG A 131 7.43 2.37 -9.86
C ARG A 131 7.80 1.38 -8.75
N THR A 132 7.08 1.43 -7.64
CA THR A 132 7.31 0.53 -6.50
C THR A 132 7.17 -0.94 -6.89
N TRP A 133 6.14 -1.27 -7.68
CA TRP A 133 5.92 -2.64 -8.15
C TRP A 133 6.98 -3.10 -9.14
N LEU A 134 7.42 -2.25 -10.08
CA LEU A 134 8.50 -2.59 -11.01
C LEU A 134 9.83 -2.82 -10.29
N ASP A 135 10.17 -1.99 -9.30
CA ASP A 135 11.37 -2.17 -8.49
C ASP A 135 11.30 -3.45 -7.66
N ALA A 136 10.15 -3.74 -7.05
CA ALA A 136 9.93 -4.99 -6.33
C ALA A 136 9.99 -6.21 -7.26
N ILE A 137 9.41 -6.14 -8.46
CA ILE A 137 9.49 -7.19 -9.48
C ILE A 137 10.95 -7.47 -9.85
N LYS A 138 11.77 -6.44 -10.09
CA LYS A 138 13.20 -6.61 -10.37
C LYS A 138 13.93 -7.30 -9.22
N SER A 139 13.63 -6.90 -7.98
CA SER A 139 14.19 -7.53 -6.78
C SER A 139 13.78 -9.00 -6.67
N TYR A 140 12.49 -9.32 -6.86
CA TYR A 140 11.98 -10.69 -6.80
C TYR A 140 12.55 -11.57 -7.91
N ALA A 141 12.65 -11.04 -9.13
CA ALA A 141 13.24 -11.74 -10.27
C ALA A 141 14.72 -12.09 -10.03
N ALA A 142 15.50 -11.15 -9.50
CA ALA A 142 16.89 -11.39 -9.13
C ALA A 142 17.03 -12.44 -8.03
N GLU A 143 16.13 -12.43 -7.05
CA GLU A 143 16.12 -13.36 -5.91
C GLU A 143 15.79 -14.82 -6.30
N ILE A 144 14.88 -15.02 -7.26
CA ILE A 144 14.52 -16.36 -7.77
C ILE A 144 15.33 -16.79 -8.99
N TYR A 145 16.29 -15.97 -9.43
CA TYR A 145 17.09 -16.16 -10.64
C TYR A 145 16.24 -16.33 -11.91
N GLU A 146 15.08 -15.68 -11.98
CA GLU A 146 14.24 -15.66 -13.18
C GLU A 146 14.48 -14.37 -13.97
N VAL A 147 14.66 -14.48 -15.29
CA VAL A 147 14.68 -13.31 -16.16
C VAL A 147 13.26 -12.83 -16.34
N HIS A 148 13.07 -11.53 -16.14
CA HIS A 148 11.77 -10.91 -16.22
C HIS A 148 11.81 -9.75 -17.23
N GLU A 149 10.88 -9.79 -18.20
CA GLU A 149 10.77 -8.82 -19.29
C GLU A 149 9.64 -7.79 -19.04
N MET A 150 9.65 -7.04 -17.93
CA MET A 150 8.85 -5.80 -17.89
C MET A 150 9.66 -4.68 -18.54
N PRO A 151 9.01 -3.85 -19.38
CA PRO A 151 9.50 -2.55 -19.73
C PRO A 151 9.89 -1.72 -18.49
N PRO A 152 10.86 -0.81 -18.62
CA PRO A 152 11.21 0.09 -17.54
C PRO A 152 10.11 1.15 -17.36
N PHE A 153 10.14 1.90 -16.25
CA PHE A 153 9.07 2.83 -15.89
C PHE A 153 8.80 3.89 -16.97
N GLU A 154 9.82 4.31 -17.70
CA GLU A 154 9.77 5.30 -18.77
C GLU A 154 8.81 4.88 -19.90
N ALA A 155 8.60 3.59 -20.10
CA ALA A 155 7.64 3.08 -21.07
C ALA A 155 6.16 3.32 -20.65
N TYR A 156 5.92 3.60 -19.37
CA TYR A 156 4.58 3.78 -18.78
C TYR A 156 4.27 5.22 -18.38
N GLU A 157 5.23 6.15 -18.49
CA GLU A 157 5.10 7.52 -17.95
C GLU A 157 3.85 8.27 -18.44
N ASN A 158 3.46 7.99 -19.69
CA ASN A 158 2.34 8.59 -20.40
C ASN A 158 1.13 7.66 -20.58
N ASP A 159 1.22 6.39 -20.18
CA ASP A 159 0.15 5.39 -20.30
C ASP A 159 -0.05 4.64 -18.98
N LEU A 160 -0.81 5.27 -18.09
CA LEU A 160 -1.24 4.77 -16.78
C LEU A 160 -2.73 4.40 -16.82
N THR A 161 -3.16 3.88 -17.97
CA THR A 161 -4.48 3.26 -18.11
C THR A 161 -4.66 2.14 -17.08
N TRP A 162 -5.90 1.85 -16.73
CA TRP A 162 -6.17 0.78 -15.78
C TRP A 162 -5.63 -0.58 -16.26
N ALA A 163 -5.62 -0.82 -17.57
CA ALA A 163 -5.09 -2.04 -18.16
C ALA A 163 -3.57 -2.19 -17.96
N THR A 164 -2.79 -1.12 -18.15
CA THR A 164 -1.33 -1.16 -17.96
C THR A 164 -0.98 -1.34 -16.48
N VAL A 165 -1.62 -0.56 -15.60
CA VAL A 165 -1.44 -0.66 -14.14
C VAL A 165 -1.81 -2.06 -13.64
N GLN A 166 -2.92 -2.62 -14.11
CA GLN A 166 -3.36 -3.96 -13.74
C GLN A 166 -2.40 -5.04 -14.25
N SER A 167 -1.84 -4.89 -15.46
CA SER A 167 -0.86 -5.83 -15.99
C SER A 167 0.40 -5.88 -15.11
N VAL A 168 0.92 -4.72 -14.71
CA VAL A 168 2.06 -4.63 -13.77
C VAL A 168 1.70 -5.24 -12.42
N PHE A 169 0.52 -4.92 -11.89
CA PHE A 169 0.07 -5.44 -10.59
C PHE A 169 -0.08 -6.97 -10.59
N VAL A 170 -0.68 -7.54 -11.64
CA VAL A 170 -0.83 -9.01 -11.76
C VAL A 170 0.53 -9.69 -11.79
N LYS A 171 1.50 -9.14 -12.54
CA LYS A 171 2.86 -9.69 -12.58
C LYS A 171 3.57 -9.57 -11.24
N TYR A 172 3.44 -8.41 -10.58
CA TYR A 172 3.95 -8.18 -9.23
C TYR A 172 3.37 -9.20 -8.24
N ASN A 173 2.04 -9.36 -8.22
CA ASN A 173 1.38 -10.25 -7.28
C ASN A 173 1.77 -11.71 -7.52
N ALA A 174 1.85 -12.15 -8.77
CA ALA A 174 2.29 -13.50 -9.11
C ALA A 174 3.71 -13.79 -8.61
N LEU A 175 4.66 -12.87 -8.84
CA LEU A 175 6.03 -13.02 -8.34
C LEU A 175 6.10 -12.92 -6.81
N HIS A 176 5.34 -12.00 -6.21
CA HIS A 176 5.26 -11.85 -4.77
C HIS A 176 4.78 -13.15 -4.12
N THR A 177 3.70 -13.75 -4.61
CA THR A 177 3.19 -15.04 -4.11
C THR A 177 4.24 -16.15 -4.26
N ILE A 178 4.90 -16.26 -5.41
CA ILE A 178 5.95 -17.27 -5.61
C ILE A 178 7.09 -17.08 -4.60
N VAL A 179 7.59 -15.84 -4.46
CA VAL A 179 8.70 -15.53 -3.55
C VAL A 179 8.30 -15.77 -2.10
N THR A 180 7.13 -15.31 -1.65
CA THR A 180 6.69 -15.51 -0.27
C THR A 180 6.49 -16.97 0.06
N THR A 181 5.88 -17.75 -0.84
CA THR A 181 5.76 -19.20 -0.68
C THR A 181 7.13 -19.86 -0.60
N ARG A 182 8.05 -19.53 -1.51
CA ARG A 182 9.41 -20.12 -1.52
C ARG A 182 10.22 -19.76 -0.28
N ARG A 183 10.12 -18.51 0.20
CA ARG A 183 10.72 -18.06 1.47
C ARG A 183 10.17 -18.87 2.63
N GLN A 184 8.86 -19.06 2.69
CA GLN A 184 8.22 -19.84 3.75
C GLN A 184 8.64 -21.32 3.71
N THR A 185 8.71 -21.93 2.53
CA THR A 185 9.18 -23.31 2.40
C THR A 185 10.64 -23.45 2.83
N PHE A 186 11.49 -22.48 2.47
CA PHE A 186 12.89 -22.45 2.91
C PHE A 186 12.98 -22.31 4.42
N GLU A 187 12.24 -21.38 5.00
CA GLU A 187 12.21 -21.10 6.44
C GLU A 187 11.81 -22.36 7.23
N ASN A 188 10.71 -22.99 6.81
CA ASN A 188 10.21 -24.22 7.41
C ASN A 188 11.25 -25.34 7.29
N ALA A 189 11.82 -25.55 6.10
CA ALA A 189 12.81 -26.59 5.87
C ALA A 189 14.08 -26.36 6.71
N ALA A 190 14.60 -25.13 6.73
CA ALA A 190 15.78 -24.76 7.51
C ALA A 190 15.56 -24.98 9.02
N ALA A 191 14.38 -24.62 9.52
CA ALA A 191 14.02 -24.83 10.92
C ALA A 191 13.96 -26.31 11.29
N LYS A 192 13.30 -27.15 10.46
CA LYS A 192 13.27 -28.61 10.66
C LYS A 192 14.66 -29.23 10.57
N LEU A 193 15.43 -28.82 9.56
CA LEU A 193 16.78 -29.32 9.33
C LEU A 193 17.66 -29.04 10.55
N ARG A 194 17.64 -27.81 11.08
CA ARG A 194 18.40 -27.46 12.29
C ARG A 194 18.01 -28.33 13.49
N PHE A 195 16.71 -28.58 13.67
CA PHE A 195 16.21 -29.46 14.73
C PHE A 195 16.79 -30.87 14.60
N TYR A 196 16.63 -31.51 13.45
CA TYR A 196 17.17 -32.86 13.24
C TYR A 196 18.69 -32.89 13.30
N TRP A 197 19.37 -31.83 12.85
CA TRP A 197 20.81 -31.73 12.92
C TRP A 197 21.34 -31.81 14.34
N HIS A 198 20.75 -31.04 15.25
CA HIS A 198 21.11 -31.07 16.67
C HIS A 198 20.71 -32.38 17.34
N ALA A 199 19.49 -32.87 17.08
CA ALA A 199 18.96 -34.10 17.66
C ALA A 199 19.77 -35.35 17.25
N LEU A 200 20.20 -35.41 15.99
CA LEU A 200 20.95 -36.54 15.43
C LEU A 200 22.47 -36.40 15.59
N ARG A 201 22.96 -35.22 15.97
CA ARG A 201 24.38 -34.83 15.93
C ARG A 201 24.98 -35.07 14.54
N HIS A 202 24.27 -34.60 13.51
CA HIS A 202 24.66 -34.80 12.11
C HIS A 202 26.00 -34.12 11.81
N GLN A 203 26.83 -34.78 10.99
CA GLN A 203 28.11 -34.25 10.54
C GLN A 203 27.93 -33.68 9.12
N THR A 204 28.52 -32.52 8.84
CA THR A 204 28.51 -31.92 7.50
C THR A 204 29.12 -32.89 6.50
N SER A 205 28.34 -33.29 5.49
CA SER A 205 28.77 -34.27 4.49
C SER A 205 29.02 -33.65 3.11
N ASP A 206 28.20 -32.66 2.74
CA ASP A 206 28.25 -32.01 1.44
C ASP A 206 28.43 -30.48 1.53
N SER A 207 28.74 -29.82 0.40
CA SER A 207 28.89 -28.36 0.34
C SER A 207 27.62 -27.58 0.71
N ILE A 208 26.43 -28.17 0.54
CA ILE A 208 25.16 -27.59 1.00
C ILE A 208 25.04 -27.69 2.52
N ASP A 209 25.56 -28.77 3.10
CA ASP A 209 25.57 -28.94 4.55
C ASP A 209 26.50 -27.93 5.20
N GLU A 210 27.62 -27.62 4.57
CA GLU A 210 28.52 -26.54 4.99
C GLU A 210 27.82 -25.18 4.97
N ALA A 211 27.07 -24.87 3.90
CA ALA A 211 26.30 -23.63 3.79
C ALA A 211 25.16 -23.54 4.83
N LEU A 212 24.49 -24.66 5.10
CA LEU A 212 23.48 -24.75 6.17
C LEU A 212 24.11 -24.61 7.56
N ALA A 213 25.28 -25.21 7.79
CA ALA A 213 26.02 -25.06 9.04
C ALA A 213 26.45 -23.62 9.30
N GLU A 214 26.91 -22.91 8.26
CA GLU A 214 27.19 -21.47 8.33
C GLU A 214 25.92 -20.68 8.70
N LEU A 215 24.79 -20.98 8.05
CA LEU A 215 23.51 -20.33 8.33
C LEU A 215 23.02 -20.59 9.76
N PHE A 216 23.19 -21.81 10.28
CA PHE A 216 22.81 -22.16 11.65
C PHE A 216 23.78 -21.58 12.70
N SER A 217 25.07 -21.40 12.37
CA SER A 217 26.07 -20.83 13.28
C SER A 217 25.80 -19.39 13.70
N GLN A 218 24.96 -18.67 12.94
CA GLN A 218 24.51 -17.32 13.26
C GLN A 218 23.54 -17.26 14.45
N TYR A 219 23.02 -18.42 14.88
CA TYR A 219 22.09 -18.55 15.98
C TYR A 219 22.73 -19.34 17.13
N PRO A 220 22.69 -18.83 18.39
CA PRO A 220 23.23 -19.56 19.51
C PRO A 220 22.52 -20.92 19.67
N PRO A 221 23.25 -21.98 20.10
CA PRO A 221 22.71 -23.32 20.30
C PRO A 221 21.60 -23.35 21.37
N ASP A 222 21.53 -22.31 22.21
CA ASP A 222 20.54 -22.16 23.29
C ASP A 222 19.16 -21.70 22.81
N ILE A 223 19.00 -21.36 21.51
CA ILE A 223 17.68 -21.09 20.92
C ILE A 223 17.14 -22.41 20.36
N PRO A 224 16.08 -22.97 20.95
CA PRO A 224 15.56 -24.25 20.52
C PRO A 224 15.03 -24.14 19.07
N PRO A 225 15.35 -25.11 18.19
CA PRO A 225 14.99 -25.08 16.77
C PRO A 225 13.52 -25.47 16.55
N SER A 226 12.67 -24.54 16.16
CA SER A 226 11.19 -24.71 16.08
C SER A 226 10.74 -25.43 14.82
N LEU A 227 9.78 -26.36 14.95
CA LEU A 227 9.16 -27.11 13.84
C LEU A 227 7.78 -26.52 13.49
N PRO A 228 7.41 -26.39 12.20
CA PRO A 228 6.06 -25.97 11.78
C PRO A 228 5.02 -27.11 11.91
N ALA A 229 3.78 -26.71 12.21
CA ALA A 229 2.72 -27.50 12.84
C ALA A 229 2.02 -28.59 11.99
N ASP A 230 2.41 -28.83 10.74
CA ASP A 230 1.62 -29.69 9.83
C ASP A 230 1.94 -31.20 9.90
N ASP A 231 2.92 -31.65 10.69
CA ASP A 231 3.41 -33.05 10.68
C ASP A 231 3.39 -33.77 12.05
N ILE A 232 2.41 -33.50 12.92
CA ILE A 232 2.25 -34.27 14.18
C ILE A 232 1.35 -35.50 13.93
N PRO A 233 1.83 -36.76 14.09
CA PRO A 233 0.99 -37.94 14.04
C PRO A 233 -0.03 -37.94 15.20
N PRO A 234 -1.30 -38.31 14.97
CA PRO A 234 -2.34 -38.23 15.99
C PRO A 234 -2.27 -39.45 16.91
N SER A 235 -1.40 -39.41 17.92
CA SER A 235 -1.49 -40.34 19.05
C SER A 235 -0.60 -39.91 20.20
N LEU A 236 -1.19 -39.31 21.25
CA LEU A 236 -0.99 -39.60 22.67
C LEU A 236 -1.97 -38.74 23.51
N PRO A 237 -2.41 -39.22 24.69
CA PRO A 237 -3.52 -38.63 25.44
C PRO A 237 -3.11 -37.38 26.20
N ALA A 238 -3.98 -36.37 26.16
CA ALA A 238 -3.84 -35.11 26.88
C ALA A 238 -4.15 -35.33 28.36
N ASP A 239 -3.12 -35.52 29.18
CA ASP A 239 -3.16 -35.29 30.63
C ASP A 239 -1.70 -35.21 31.10
N ASP A 240 -1.13 -34.00 31.06
CA ASP A 240 -0.07 -33.46 31.94
C ASP A 240 0.62 -32.24 31.30
N ILE A 241 -0.13 -31.14 31.10
CA ILE A 241 0.45 -29.83 30.74
C ILE A 241 0.54 -28.97 32.03
N PRO A 242 1.73 -28.65 32.56
CA PRO A 242 1.84 -27.67 33.63
C PRO A 242 1.56 -26.24 33.10
N PRO A 243 0.79 -25.42 33.83
CA PRO A 243 0.46 -24.06 33.41
C PRO A 243 1.59 -23.10 33.79
N ASN A 244 2.01 -22.28 32.82
CA ASN A 244 2.79 -21.03 32.92
C ASN A 244 4.13 -21.05 32.20
N LEU A 245 4.12 -20.65 30.93
CA LEU A 245 5.15 -19.78 30.36
C LEU A 245 4.42 -18.73 29.48
N PRO A 246 4.70 -17.41 29.65
CA PRO A 246 4.16 -16.38 28.77
C PRO A 246 4.75 -16.56 27.36
N ALA A 247 3.89 -16.78 26.37
CA ALA A 247 4.23 -17.18 25.00
C ALA A 247 4.90 -16.07 24.14
N ASP A 248 5.16 -14.89 24.69
CA ASP A 248 5.44 -13.69 23.88
C ASP A 248 6.93 -13.40 23.58
N ASP A 249 7.89 -14.08 24.22
CA ASP A 249 9.31 -13.67 24.15
C ASP A 249 10.30 -14.77 23.72
N ILE A 250 9.87 -15.82 23.02
CA ILE A 250 10.82 -16.74 22.37
C ILE A 250 11.15 -16.20 20.97
N PRO A 251 12.37 -15.67 20.73
CA PRO A 251 12.76 -15.24 19.39
C PRO A 251 12.85 -16.46 18.48
N VAL A 252 11.81 -16.68 17.67
CA VAL A 252 11.83 -17.68 16.60
C VAL A 252 12.93 -17.26 15.61
N PRO A 253 13.95 -18.11 15.36
CA PRO A 253 15.02 -17.79 14.43
C PRO A 253 14.44 -17.52 13.04
N GLN A 254 14.86 -16.43 12.41
CA GLN A 254 14.52 -16.11 11.02
C GLN A 254 15.69 -16.48 10.11
N TYR A 255 15.66 -17.68 9.54
CA TYR A 255 16.72 -18.25 8.72
C TYR A 255 16.84 -17.55 7.35
N TYR A 256 15.73 -17.15 6.76
CA TYR A 256 15.71 -16.45 5.49
C TYR A 256 16.08 -14.98 5.67
N ARG A 257 17.26 -14.61 5.15
CA ARG A 257 17.68 -13.22 4.96
C ARG A 257 18.28 -13.05 3.57
N HIS A 258 17.85 -12.03 2.85
CA HIS A 258 18.40 -11.70 1.54
C HIS A 258 19.63 -10.78 1.69
N PRO A 259 20.78 -11.07 1.05
CA PRO A 259 21.05 -12.25 0.21
C PRO A 259 21.36 -13.50 1.06
N LEU A 260 20.93 -14.67 0.57
CA LEU A 260 21.28 -15.96 1.18
C LEU A 260 22.78 -16.26 1.03
N PRO A 261 23.39 -17.06 1.95
CA PRO A 261 24.77 -17.54 1.81
C PRO A 261 25.00 -18.24 0.46
N SER A 262 26.23 -18.18 -0.05
CA SER A 262 26.59 -18.82 -1.32
C SER A 262 26.19 -20.30 -1.32
N LEU A 263 25.61 -20.77 -2.43
CA LEU A 263 25.02 -22.11 -2.66
C LEU A 263 23.55 -22.29 -2.24
N LEU A 264 23.03 -21.47 -1.31
CA LEU A 264 21.60 -21.49 -0.97
C LEU A 264 20.82 -20.50 -1.84
N SER A 265 19.68 -20.94 -2.37
CA SER A 265 18.85 -20.09 -3.23
C SER A 265 17.36 -20.45 -3.10
N LEU A 266 16.49 -19.52 -3.47
CA LEU A 266 15.06 -19.79 -3.63
C LEU A 266 14.71 -20.39 -4.99
N THR A 267 15.65 -21.07 -5.64
CA THR A 267 15.37 -21.83 -6.86
C THR A 267 14.62 -23.11 -6.51
N PRO A 268 13.70 -23.60 -7.37
CA PRO A 268 12.97 -24.83 -7.11
C PRO A 268 13.91 -26.01 -6.82
N SER A 269 14.98 -26.16 -7.62
CA SER A 269 15.96 -27.24 -7.45
C SER A 269 16.66 -27.22 -6.09
N CYS A 270 16.94 -26.04 -5.54
CA CYS A 270 17.54 -25.92 -4.21
C CYS A 270 16.53 -26.29 -3.10
N LEU A 271 15.26 -25.88 -3.25
CA LEU A 271 14.21 -26.22 -2.29
C LEU A 271 13.89 -27.71 -2.31
N ASP A 272 13.85 -28.34 -3.49
CA ASP A 272 13.63 -29.78 -3.63
C ASP A 272 14.75 -30.57 -2.95
N LEU A 273 16.00 -30.14 -3.13
CA LEU A 273 17.17 -30.76 -2.51
C LEU A 273 17.18 -30.59 -0.98
N LEU A 274 16.74 -29.44 -0.47
CA LEU A 274 16.56 -29.23 0.98
C LEU A 274 15.46 -30.14 1.54
N ASN A 275 14.35 -30.30 0.83
CA ASN A 275 13.26 -31.17 1.23
C ASN A 275 13.66 -32.66 1.18
N GLU A 276 14.45 -33.08 0.20
CA GLU A 276 15.00 -34.43 0.13
C GLU A 276 15.91 -34.72 1.32
N LYS A 277 16.84 -33.81 1.62
CA LYS A 277 17.69 -33.93 2.82
C LYS A 277 16.87 -33.95 4.10
N LEU A 278 15.85 -33.10 4.21
CA LEU A 278 14.94 -33.10 5.36
C LEU A 278 14.24 -34.44 5.53
N ALA A 279 13.72 -35.03 4.45
CA ALA A 279 13.07 -36.33 4.49
C ALA A 279 14.01 -37.44 4.97
N THR A 280 15.27 -37.45 4.51
CA THR A 280 16.27 -38.43 4.98
C THR A 280 16.59 -38.29 6.46
N LEU A 281 16.77 -37.06 6.96
CA LEU A 281 17.04 -36.82 8.38
C LEU A 281 15.82 -37.13 9.26
N GLU A 282 14.62 -36.86 8.77
CA GLU A 282 13.40 -37.21 9.47
C GLU A 282 13.24 -38.73 9.61
N GLU A 283 13.54 -39.49 8.55
CA GLU A 283 13.52 -40.96 8.59
C GLU A 283 14.53 -41.50 9.61
N ASP A 284 15.78 -41.01 9.58
CA ASP A 284 16.82 -41.35 10.55
C ASP A 284 16.39 -41.03 12.00
N TYR A 285 15.73 -39.88 12.20
CA TYR A 285 15.19 -39.48 13.50
C TYR A 285 14.10 -40.42 13.98
N ARG A 286 13.12 -40.73 13.12
CA ARG A 286 12.04 -41.67 13.44
C ARG A 286 12.58 -43.07 13.79
N ASP A 287 13.59 -43.54 13.08
CA ASP A 287 14.22 -44.84 13.35
C ASP A 287 14.95 -44.87 14.69
N ARG A 288 15.70 -43.81 15.03
CA ARG A 288 16.36 -43.71 16.34
C ARG A 288 15.35 -43.60 17.49
N LEU A 289 14.27 -42.85 17.29
CA LEU A 289 13.18 -42.72 18.25
C LEU A 289 12.51 -44.08 18.50
N ALA A 290 12.14 -44.80 17.43
CA ALA A 290 11.56 -46.14 17.54
C ALA A 290 12.49 -47.14 18.24
N LYS A 291 13.80 -47.05 17.98
CA LYS A 291 14.80 -47.90 18.64
C LYS A 291 14.93 -47.56 20.13
N ARG A 292 14.92 -46.27 20.50
CA ARG A 292 14.89 -45.81 21.90
C ARG A 292 13.66 -46.36 22.62
N ASP A 293 12.48 -46.21 22.02
CA ASP A 293 11.23 -46.65 22.64
C ASP A 293 11.19 -48.17 22.86
N ARG A 294 11.79 -48.95 21.94
CA ARG A 294 11.99 -50.40 22.13
C ARG A 294 12.90 -50.69 23.32
N TYR A 295 14.02 -49.98 23.47
CA TYR A 295 14.92 -50.16 24.60
C TYR A 295 14.28 -49.74 25.92
N GLN A 296 13.55 -48.63 25.94
CA GLN A 296 12.82 -48.16 27.11
C GLN A 296 11.78 -49.20 27.56
N LYS A 297 11.00 -49.75 26.63
CA LYS A 297 10.07 -50.86 26.93
C LYS A 297 10.79 -52.08 27.48
N GLY A 298 11.94 -52.45 26.90
CA GLY A 298 12.77 -53.55 27.39
C GLY A 298 13.30 -53.34 28.81
N ILE A 299 13.78 -52.13 29.12
CA ILE A 299 14.27 -51.76 30.45
C ILE A 299 13.14 -51.80 31.48
N LEU A 300 11.96 -51.25 31.13
CA LEU A 300 10.78 -51.28 31.99
C LEU A 300 10.33 -52.72 32.30
N LEU A 301 10.37 -53.62 31.31
CA LEU A 301 10.09 -55.05 31.51
C LEU A 301 11.11 -55.68 32.47
N LEU A 302 12.41 -55.45 32.26
CA LEU A 302 13.48 -55.97 33.12
C LEU A 302 13.37 -55.47 34.56
N TRP A 303 13.02 -54.20 34.78
CA TRP A 303 12.76 -53.67 36.12
C TRP A 303 11.56 -54.34 36.80
N GLY A 304 10.54 -54.71 36.02
CA GLY A 304 9.40 -55.48 36.51
C GLY A 304 9.80 -56.90 36.91
N GLU A 305 10.59 -57.58 36.09
CA GLU A 305 11.07 -58.95 36.34
C GLU A 305 12.04 -59.05 37.53
N LEU A 306 12.89 -58.03 37.70
CA LEU A 306 13.90 -57.98 38.77
C LEU A 306 13.37 -57.34 40.08
N GLU A 307 12.09 -56.97 40.12
CA GLU A 307 11.44 -56.28 41.26
C GLU A 307 12.22 -55.04 41.74
N VAL A 308 12.84 -54.30 40.82
CA VAL A 308 13.69 -53.15 41.16
C VAL A 308 12.83 -52.07 41.85
N PRO A 309 13.20 -51.61 43.06
CA PRO A 309 12.46 -50.57 43.78
C PRO A 309 12.32 -49.29 42.96
N VAL A 310 11.20 -48.59 43.09
CA VAL A 310 10.89 -47.40 42.28
C VAL A 310 11.91 -46.28 42.53
N GLU A 311 12.48 -46.24 43.73
CA GLU A 311 13.51 -45.31 44.17
C GLU A 311 14.85 -45.54 43.47
N GLU A 312 15.11 -46.76 42.98
CA GLU A 312 16.30 -47.09 42.17
C GLU A 312 16.07 -46.89 40.67
N ARG A 313 14.80 -46.73 40.25
CA ARG A 313 14.42 -46.31 38.89
C ARG A 313 14.65 -44.81 38.69
N THR A 314 15.80 -44.30 39.15
CA THR A 314 16.21 -42.88 39.13
C THR A 314 16.47 -42.31 37.75
N VAL A 315 16.36 -43.12 36.71
CA VAL A 315 16.26 -42.58 35.37
C VAL A 315 14.78 -42.29 35.12
N GLN A 316 14.32 -41.11 35.58
CA GLN A 316 13.48 -40.32 34.68
C GLN A 316 14.30 -40.32 33.39
N MET A 317 13.90 -41.15 32.41
CA MET A 317 14.51 -41.11 31.09
C MET A 317 14.17 -39.73 30.60
N VAL A 318 15.07 -38.79 30.90
CA VAL A 318 14.92 -37.37 30.60
C VAL A 318 14.48 -37.34 29.16
N ASP A 319 13.31 -36.74 28.93
CA ASP A 319 12.85 -36.32 27.62
C ASP A 319 13.86 -35.30 27.10
N SER A 320 15.07 -35.73 26.74
CA SER A 320 16.03 -34.90 26.02
C SER A 320 15.63 -34.76 24.55
N PHE A 321 14.47 -35.31 24.18
CA PHE A 321 13.76 -35.15 22.93
C PHE A 321 12.40 -34.55 23.32
N ASP A 322 12.40 -33.28 23.73
CA ASP A 322 11.21 -32.57 24.20
C ASP A 322 10.06 -32.70 23.18
N LEU A 323 9.13 -33.62 23.42
CA LEU A 323 7.81 -33.64 22.79
C LEU A 323 6.97 -32.44 23.27
N VAL A 324 7.23 -31.95 24.49
CA VAL A 324 6.61 -30.74 25.05
C VAL A 324 6.96 -29.49 24.22
N TYR A 325 8.16 -29.46 23.63
CA TYR A 325 8.58 -28.43 22.68
C TYR A 325 7.82 -28.54 21.34
N LEU A 326 7.52 -29.77 20.88
CA LEU A 326 6.72 -30.00 19.66
C LEU A 326 5.28 -29.48 19.83
N GLU A 327 4.71 -29.58 21.03
CA GLU A 327 3.34 -29.15 21.32
C GLU A 327 3.20 -27.65 21.59
N GLN A 328 4.13 -27.02 22.31
CA GLN A 328 4.07 -25.57 22.62
C GLN A 328 4.29 -24.67 21.39
N VAL A 329 5.03 -25.15 20.38
CA VAL A 329 5.32 -24.40 19.16
C VAL A 329 4.11 -24.36 18.19
N GLY A 330 3.19 -25.33 18.27
CA GLY A 330 1.99 -25.40 17.43
C GLY A 330 0.96 -24.29 17.69
N PHE A 331 0.93 -23.72 18.90
CA PHE A 331 -0.10 -22.76 19.28
C PHE A 331 0.20 -21.31 18.84
N VAL A 332 1.48 -20.94 18.73
CA VAL A 332 1.90 -19.53 18.56
C VAL A 332 1.88 -19.05 17.10
N ILE A 333 1.91 -19.97 16.12
CA ILE A 333 1.97 -19.61 14.69
C ILE A 333 0.57 -19.41 14.08
N ALA A 334 -0.48 -20.01 14.66
CA ALA A 334 -1.86 -19.80 14.22
C ALA A 334 -2.37 -18.38 14.56
N ASP A 335 -1.89 -17.77 15.65
CA ASP A 335 -2.41 -16.49 16.16
C ASP A 335 -1.88 -15.24 15.42
N ARG A 336 -0.79 -15.37 14.65
CA ARG A 336 -0.30 -14.28 13.79
C ARG A 336 -1.11 -14.06 12.51
N ASN A 337 -1.97 -15.00 12.13
CA ASN A 337 -2.82 -14.87 10.96
C ASN A 337 -4.12 -14.10 11.23
N ASN A 338 -4.48 -13.85 12.49
CA ASN A 338 -5.70 -13.10 12.83
C ASN A 338 -5.47 -11.62 13.16
N THR A 339 -4.22 -11.18 13.35
CA THR A 339 -3.91 -9.79 13.75
C THR A 339 -3.45 -8.89 12.59
N HIS A 340 -3.36 -9.40 11.37
CA HIS A 340 -3.01 -8.59 10.18
C HIS A 340 -4.17 -8.33 9.21
N LEU A 341 -5.39 -8.76 9.55
CA LEU A 341 -6.63 -8.46 8.81
C LEU A 341 -7.48 -7.33 9.41
N GLU A 342 -7.10 -6.77 10.56
CA GLU A 342 -7.71 -5.56 11.12
C GLU A 342 -6.78 -4.35 11.00
N MET A 343 -6.42 -3.97 9.78
CA MET A 343 -6.06 -2.58 9.43
C MET A 343 -5.82 -2.50 7.92
N ARG A 344 -6.90 -2.39 7.14
CA ARG A 344 -6.94 -1.67 5.87
C ARG A 344 -8.36 -1.38 5.41
#